data_AF-A0A4U1DC58-F1
#
_entry.id   AF-A0A4U1DC58-F1
#
_cell.length_a   1.000
_cell.length_b   1.000
_cell.length_c   1.000
_cell.angle_alpha   90.00
_cell.angle_beta   90.00
_cell.angle_gamma   90.00
#
_symmetry.space_group_name_H-M   'P 1'
#
loop_
_entity.id
_entity.type
_entity.pdbx_description
1 polymer ?
#
loop_
_entity_poly.entity_id
_entity_poly.type
_entity_poly.pdbx_seq_one_letter_code
_entity_poly.pdbx_strand_id
1 'polypeptide(L)'
;MRMKRKNFATLAIALFFSILAGCGTTGGDNPDEVNAEGELKVSIEAGSNHQYKLIIENGTAKDETLTFGSSQNYDYYIKKPDGTIAYTYSADKSFLAVIKEVVIKAGERLEFDLDITEALQYLEAGEYTIEAWVSANELAEKKATIPFYYDRKGA
;
A
#
# COMPACT_ATOMS: atom_id res chain seq x y z
N MET A 1 -46.74 -26.49 24.02
CA MET A 1 -47.69 -26.09 22.95
C MET A 1 -47.48 -26.99 21.74
N ARG A 2 -48.49 -27.76 21.34
CA ARG A 2 -48.52 -28.67 20.17
C ARG A 2 -48.94 -27.89 18.91
N MET A 3 -48.30 -28.17 17.77
CA MET A 3 -48.88 -28.42 16.42
C MET A 3 -47.70 -28.46 15.42
N LYS A 4 -47.26 -29.54 14.78
CA LYS A 4 -47.83 -30.52 13.80
C LYS A 4 -48.24 -29.94 12.43
N ARG A 5 -47.63 -30.57 11.39
CA ARG A 5 -48.08 -30.84 9.98
C ARG A 5 -47.61 -29.81 8.93
N LYS A 6 -47.21 -30.17 7.69
CA LYS A 6 -47.39 -31.38 6.84
C LYS A 6 -46.38 -31.32 5.67
N ASN A 7 -45.91 -32.47 5.20
CA ASN A 7 -45.26 -32.62 3.90
C ASN A 7 -46.30 -32.36 2.78
N PHE A 8 -45.92 -31.62 1.74
CA PHE A 8 -46.60 -31.62 0.45
C PHE A 8 -45.56 -31.56 -0.67
N ALA A 9 -45.40 -32.68 -1.35
CA ALA A 9 -44.71 -32.78 -2.62
C ALA A 9 -45.66 -32.29 -3.72
N THR A 10 -45.22 -31.39 -4.60
CA THR A 10 -45.71 -31.36 -5.98
C THR A 10 -44.63 -30.83 -6.93
N LEU A 11 -44.38 -31.64 -7.94
CA LEU A 11 -43.48 -31.51 -9.08
C LEU A 11 -44.12 -30.62 -10.17
N ALA A 12 -43.37 -29.70 -10.78
CA ALA A 12 -43.68 -29.16 -12.11
C ALA A 12 -42.41 -28.69 -12.84
N ILE A 13 -42.34 -29.07 -14.10
CA ILE A 13 -41.21 -29.07 -15.05
C ILE A 13 -41.35 -27.89 -16.03
N ALA A 14 -40.20 -27.44 -16.58
CA ALA A 14 -39.96 -26.86 -17.93
C ALA A 14 -39.16 -25.55 -17.85
N LEU A 15 -37.86 -25.56 -18.15
CA LEU A 15 -37.25 -25.45 -19.49
C LEU A 15 -37.56 -24.12 -20.20
N PHE A 16 -36.64 -23.16 -20.04
CA PHE A 16 -36.52 -22.01 -20.95
C PHE A 16 -35.05 -21.84 -21.33
N PHE A 17 -34.66 -22.55 -22.40
CA PHE A 17 -33.48 -22.24 -23.18
C PHE A 17 -33.81 -21.02 -24.05
N SER A 18 -33.27 -19.85 -23.70
CA SER A 18 -33.22 -18.71 -24.61
C SER A 18 -31.79 -18.53 -25.08
N ILE A 19 -31.53 -19.06 -26.28
CA ILE A 19 -30.35 -18.73 -27.07
C ILE A 19 -30.62 -17.35 -27.64
N LEU A 20 -29.81 -16.35 -27.28
CA LEU A 20 -29.72 -15.11 -28.05
C LEU A 20 -28.28 -14.98 -28.55
N ALA A 21 -28.10 -15.39 -29.81
CA ALA A 21 -26.96 -14.98 -30.61
C ALA A 21 -27.13 -13.49 -30.93
N GLY A 22 -26.29 -12.65 -30.32
CA GLY A 22 -26.09 -11.27 -30.74
C GLY A 22 -24.77 -11.16 -31.48
N CYS A 23 -24.82 -11.11 -32.80
CA CYS A 23 -23.73 -10.63 -33.64
C CYS A 23 -23.85 -9.09 -33.73
N GLY A 24 -22.79 -8.37 -33.41
CA GLY A 24 -22.72 -6.91 -33.53
C GLY A 24 -21.38 -6.51 -34.11
N THR A 25 -21.32 -6.38 -35.43
CA THR A 25 -20.28 -5.63 -36.13
C THR A 25 -20.79 -4.19 -36.30
N THR A 26 -20.11 -3.23 -35.67
CA THR A 26 -20.13 -1.82 -36.10
C THR A 26 -18.82 -1.19 -35.62
N GLY A 27 -17.94 -0.83 -36.55
CA GLY A 27 -16.89 0.14 -36.28
C GLY A 27 -17.52 1.47 -35.93
N GLY A 28 -17.13 2.02 -34.79
CA GLY A 28 -17.54 3.34 -34.34
C GLY A 28 -16.46 3.84 -33.40
N ASP A 29 -15.78 4.90 -33.82
CA ASP A 29 -14.88 5.70 -33.01
C ASP A 29 -15.56 6.04 -31.68
N ASN A 30 -15.05 5.47 -30.59
CA ASN A 30 -15.25 6.03 -29.26
C ASN A 30 -13.88 6.49 -28.78
N PRO A 31 -13.72 7.78 -28.39
CA PRO A 31 -12.53 8.18 -27.67
C PRO A 31 -12.53 7.37 -26.38
N ASP A 32 -11.43 6.65 -26.16
CA ASP A 32 -11.27 5.75 -25.04
C ASP A 32 -11.81 6.37 -23.76
N GLU A 33 -12.72 5.60 -23.17
CA GLU A 33 -13.30 5.71 -21.85
C GLU A 33 -12.20 6.13 -20.85
N VAL A 34 -12.15 7.42 -20.51
CA VAL A 34 -11.32 7.94 -19.41
C VAL A 34 -11.94 7.48 -18.10
N ASN A 35 -11.66 6.23 -17.73
CA ASN A 35 -11.97 5.70 -16.42
C ASN A 35 -10.73 5.01 -15.85
N ALA A 36 -9.80 5.84 -15.36
CA ALA A 36 -8.80 5.42 -14.41
C ALA A 36 -8.99 6.25 -13.13
N GLU A 37 -9.92 5.82 -12.28
CA GLU A 37 -9.91 6.19 -10.86
C GLU A 37 -8.67 5.58 -10.20
N GLY A 38 -7.52 6.19 -10.45
CA GLY A 38 -6.28 5.84 -9.77
C GLY A 38 -6.20 6.47 -8.40
N GLU A 39 -5.30 5.95 -7.56
CA GLU A 39 -4.98 6.49 -6.25
C GLU A 39 -3.46 6.61 -6.08
N LEU A 40 -3.04 7.40 -5.08
CA LEU A 40 -1.67 7.37 -4.61
C LEU A 40 -1.39 6.03 -3.91
N LYS A 41 -0.37 5.31 -4.36
CA LYS A 41 0.06 4.04 -3.77
C LYS A 41 1.40 4.23 -3.07
N VAL A 42 1.54 3.62 -1.90
CA VAL A 42 2.81 3.59 -1.15
C VAL A 42 3.34 2.17 -1.15
N SER A 43 4.58 1.98 -1.56
CA SER A 43 5.27 0.69 -1.56
C SER A 43 6.68 0.83 -1.02
N ILE A 44 7.30 -0.30 -0.66
CA ILE A 44 8.69 -0.36 -0.22
C ILE A 44 9.39 -1.47 -0.98
N GLU A 45 10.59 -1.18 -1.49
CA GLU A 45 11.42 -2.12 -2.23
C GLU A 45 12.77 -2.30 -1.55
N ALA A 46 13.25 -3.56 -1.51
CA ALA A 46 14.58 -3.86 -0.99
C ALA A 46 15.67 -3.47 -1.97
N GLY A 47 16.68 -2.74 -1.48
CA GLY A 47 17.94 -2.50 -2.16
C GLY A 47 19.05 -3.43 -1.66
N SER A 48 20.30 -2.99 -1.83
CA SER A 48 21.48 -3.67 -1.29
C SER A 48 21.88 -3.11 0.07
N ASN A 49 22.63 -3.88 0.87
CA ASN A 49 23.28 -3.40 2.10
C ASN A 49 22.34 -2.64 3.06
N HIS A 50 21.19 -3.22 3.37
CA HIS A 50 20.20 -2.63 4.29
C HIS A 50 19.61 -1.28 3.82
N GLN A 51 19.75 -0.96 2.53
CA GLN A 51 19.07 0.15 1.88
C GLN A 51 17.73 -0.32 1.32
N TYR A 52 16.74 0.55 1.38
CA TYR A 52 15.39 0.35 0.84
C TYR A 52 14.94 1.61 0.11
N LYS A 53 13.94 1.46 -0.75
CA LYS A 53 13.27 2.57 -1.41
C LYS A 53 11.82 2.62 -0.97
N LEU A 54 11.43 3.70 -0.31
CA LEU A 54 10.02 4.02 -0.04
C LEU A 54 9.48 4.82 -1.22
N ILE A 55 8.46 4.31 -1.88
CA ILE A 55 7.99 4.80 -3.17
C ILE A 55 6.54 5.23 -3.05
N ILE A 56 6.23 6.38 -3.65
CA ILE A 56 4.88 6.88 -3.84
C ILE A 56 4.63 6.92 -5.33
N GLU A 57 3.66 6.17 -5.81
CA GLU A 57 3.25 6.17 -7.21
C GLU A 57 1.95 6.96 -7.36
N ASN A 58 1.94 7.97 -8.23
CA ASN A 58 0.73 8.68 -8.58
C ASN A 58 -0.01 7.95 -9.70
N GLY A 59 -0.92 7.04 -9.30
CA GLY A 59 -1.78 6.34 -10.25
C GLY A 59 -2.94 7.17 -10.79
N THR A 60 -3.17 8.40 -10.29
CA THR A 60 -4.33 9.22 -10.69
C THR A 60 -4.10 9.86 -12.07
N ALA A 61 -5.18 10.35 -12.69
CA ALA A 61 -5.12 11.02 -13.98
C ALA A 61 -4.68 12.51 -13.90
N LYS A 62 -4.33 13.00 -12.71
CA LYS A 62 -3.94 14.39 -12.46
C LYS A 62 -2.69 14.48 -11.59
N ASP A 63 -2.07 15.65 -11.59
CA ASP A 63 -0.99 15.94 -10.67
C ASP A 63 -1.54 15.96 -9.24
N GLU A 64 -0.81 15.34 -8.30
CA GLU A 64 -1.15 15.31 -6.88
C GLU A 64 -0.10 16.09 -6.09
N THR A 65 -0.55 16.86 -5.11
CA THR A 65 0.32 17.62 -4.22
C THR A 65 0.40 16.92 -2.88
N LEU A 66 1.62 16.66 -2.41
CA LEU A 66 1.91 16.16 -1.08
C LEU A 66 2.37 17.29 -0.17
N THR A 67 1.74 17.43 0.99
CA THR A 67 2.11 18.43 1.99
C THR A 67 2.82 17.77 3.17
N PHE A 68 4.06 18.19 3.42
CA PHE A 68 4.88 17.78 4.55
C PHE A 68 4.87 18.88 5.61
N GLY A 69 4.52 18.54 6.85
CA GLY A 69 4.46 19.50 7.96
C GLY A 69 5.82 19.85 8.60
N SER A 70 6.88 19.13 8.23
CA SER A 70 8.23 19.32 8.76
C SER A 70 9.29 18.88 7.73
N SER A 71 10.57 18.98 8.10
CA SER A 71 11.66 18.42 7.29
C SER A 71 11.70 16.89 7.29
N GLN A 72 10.86 16.21 8.07
CA GLN A 72 10.71 14.77 8.02
C GLN A 72 9.93 14.37 6.76
N ASN A 73 10.48 13.50 5.93
CA ASN A 73 9.81 12.99 4.73
C ASN A 73 9.11 11.64 4.94
N TYR A 74 9.62 10.84 5.88
CA TYR A 74 9.10 9.51 6.19
C TYR A 74 9.43 9.15 7.64
N ASP A 75 8.85 8.04 8.08
CA ASP A 75 9.22 7.38 9.32
C ASP A 75 9.03 5.87 9.15
N TYR A 76 9.61 5.09 10.06
CA TYR A 76 9.46 3.65 10.03
C TYR A 76 9.60 3.00 11.41
N TYR A 77 8.96 1.84 11.54
CA TYR A 77 9.18 0.88 12.61
C TYR A 77 9.93 -0.33 12.10
N ILE A 78 10.79 -0.89 12.95
CA ILE A 78 11.24 -2.28 12.83
C ILE A 78 10.52 -3.08 13.90
N LYS A 79 9.75 -4.07 13.49
CA LYS A 79 8.90 -4.89 14.36
C LYS A 79 9.42 -6.32 14.44
N LYS A 80 9.37 -6.89 15.64
CA LYS A 80 9.58 -8.32 15.89
C LYS A 80 8.38 -9.14 15.39
N PRO A 81 8.51 -10.48 15.27
CA PRO A 81 7.40 -11.34 14.82
C PRO A 81 6.17 -11.30 15.73
N ASP A 82 6.35 -10.97 17.01
CA ASP A 82 5.26 -10.79 17.98
C ASP A 82 4.56 -9.42 17.89
N GLY A 83 4.99 -8.56 16.96
CA GLY A 83 4.46 -7.21 16.77
C GLY A 83 5.13 -6.13 17.63
N THR A 84 6.05 -6.49 18.53
CA THR A 84 6.78 -5.54 19.37
C THR A 84 7.67 -4.64 18.52
N ILE A 85 7.61 -3.33 18.75
CA ILE A 85 8.49 -2.35 18.08
C ILE A 85 9.89 -2.44 18.69
N ALA A 86 10.87 -2.85 17.88
CA ALA A 86 12.28 -2.91 18.26
C ALA A 86 13.02 -1.59 17.98
N TYR A 87 12.58 -0.84 16.98
CA TYR A 87 13.17 0.44 16.61
C TYR A 87 12.13 1.38 15.97
N THR A 88 12.28 2.68 16.22
CA THR A 88 11.51 3.76 15.58
C THR A 88 12.49 4.83 15.10
N TYR A 89 12.46 5.15 13.81
CA TYR A 89 13.41 6.09 13.20
C TYR A 89 13.33 7.49 13.82
N SER A 90 12.12 7.99 14.06
CA SER A 90 11.91 9.32 14.64
C SER A 90 12.20 9.44 16.13
N ALA A 91 12.36 8.33 16.88
CA ALA A 91 12.39 8.37 18.36
C ALA A 91 13.46 9.30 18.94
N ASP A 92 14.66 9.32 18.35
CA ASP A 92 15.80 10.12 18.81
C ASP A 92 16.19 11.22 17.80
N LYS A 93 15.29 11.59 16.90
CA LYS A 93 15.55 12.59 15.85
C LYS A 93 14.73 13.86 16.07
N SER A 94 15.30 14.99 15.67
CA SER A 94 14.62 16.28 15.62
C SER A 94 14.52 16.73 14.17
N PHE A 95 13.34 17.22 13.79
CA PHE A 95 13.06 17.70 12.44
C PHE A 95 12.68 19.18 12.50
N LEU A 96 13.10 19.95 11.49
CA LEU A 96 12.77 21.37 11.41
C LEU A 96 11.28 21.54 11.08
N ALA A 97 10.63 22.49 11.74
CA ALA A 97 9.24 22.88 11.45
C ALA A 97 9.19 23.73 10.17
N VAL A 98 9.29 23.08 9.02
CA VAL A 98 9.18 23.70 7.70
C VAL A 98 8.10 22.98 6.89
N ILE A 99 7.08 23.74 6.48
CA ILE A 99 6.04 23.21 5.59
C ILE A 99 6.61 23.17 4.18
N LYS A 100 6.45 22.03 3.50
CA LYS A 100 6.89 21.82 2.13
C LYS A 100 5.80 21.14 1.32
N GLU A 101 5.60 21.61 0.10
CA GLU A 101 4.75 20.96 -0.89
C GLU A 101 5.60 20.31 -1.97
N VAL A 102 5.22 19.11 -2.38
CA VAL A 102 5.86 18.37 -3.48
C VAL A 102 4.77 17.91 -4.45
N VAL A 103 4.89 18.29 -5.71
CA VAL A 103 3.98 17.85 -6.76
C VAL A 103 4.52 16.58 -7.40
N ILE A 104 3.68 15.55 -7.51
CA ILE A 104 3.94 14.32 -8.27
C ILE A 104 3.01 14.33 -9.47
N LYS A 105 3.56 14.34 -10.68
CA LYS A 105 2.73 14.35 -11.88
C LYS A 105 1.95 13.05 -12.06
N ALA A 106 0.87 13.10 -12.82
CA ALA A 106 0.11 11.91 -13.20
C ALA A 106 1.03 10.82 -13.80
N GLY A 107 0.99 9.61 -13.24
CA GLY A 107 1.82 8.48 -13.65
C GLY A 107 3.29 8.53 -13.22
N GLU A 108 3.74 9.59 -12.53
CA GLU A 108 5.10 9.67 -11.98
C GLU A 108 5.18 9.09 -10.56
N ARG A 109 6.42 8.91 -10.09
CA ARG A 109 6.72 8.41 -8.75
C ARG A 109 7.68 9.32 -7.99
N LEU A 110 7.51 9.39 -6.67
CA LEU A 110 8.45 10.00 -5.74
C LEU A 110 9.11 8.91 -4.91
N GLU A 111 10.43 8.96 -4.78
CA GLU A 111 11.22 7.96 -4.05
C GLU A 111 11.98 8.59 -2.89
N PHE A 112 12.04 7.88 -1.77
CA PHE A 112 12.92 8.20 -0.64
C PHE A 112 13.83 7.02 -0.36
N ASP A 113 15.13 7.30 -0.23
CA ASP A 113 16.09 6.30 0.22
C ASP A 113 15.94 6.13 1.75
N LEU A 114 15.71 4.88 2.15
CA LEU A 114 15.50 4.46 3.53
C LEU A 114 16.65 3.55 3.93
N ASP A 115 17.50 4.05 4.82
CA ASP A 115 18.64 3.33 5.37
C ASP A 115 18.32 2.87 6.81
N ILE A 116 18.43 1.56 7.08
CA ILE A 116 18.21 1.01 8.43
C ILE A 116 19.51 0.72 9.18
N THR A 117 20.68 1.08 8.65
CA THR A 117 21.98 0.74 9.23
C THR A 117 22.12 1.22 10.67
N GLU A 118 21.60 2.40 10.98
CA GLU A 118 21.60 2.94 12.35
C GLU A 118 20.76 2.11 13.34
N ALA A 119 19.75 1.40 12.85
CA ALA A 119 18.90 0.55 13.68
C ALA A 119 19.60 -0.75 14.06
N LEU A 120 20.51 -1.26 13.22
CA LEU A 120 21.11 -2.60 13.35
C LEU A 120 21.83 -2.80 14.69
N GLN A 121 22.44 -1.75 15.25
CA GLN A 121 23.11 -1.81 16.55
C GLN A 121 22.17 -2.11 17.73
N TYR A 122 20.86 -1.87 17.55
CA TYR A 122 19.81 -2.12 18.54
C TYR A 122 19.09 -3.45 18.32
N LEU A 123 19.42 -4.18 17.25
CA LEU A 123 18.74 -5.42 16.88
C LEU A 123 19.58 -6.65 17.29
N GLU A 124 18.87 -7.67 17.76
CA GLU A 124 19.41 -9.03 17.85
C GLU A 124 19.27 -9.73 16.49
N ALA A 125 20.06 -10.78 16.23
CA ALA A 125 19.91 -11.56 15.02
C ALA A 125 18.53 -12.24 14.98
N GLY A 126 17.84 -12.19 13.85
CA GLY A 126 16.51 -12.74 13.71
C GLY A 126 15.66 -12.12 12.61
N GLU A 127 14.40 -12.52 12.60
CA GLU A 127 13.37 -12.04 11.67
C GLU A 127 12.69 -10.78 12.18
N TYR A 128 12.45 -9.84 11.28
CA TYR A 128 11.79 -8.58 11.52
C TYR A 128 10.89 -8.19 10.35
N THR A 129 10.02 -7.21 10.57
CA THR A 129 9.28 -6.51 9.52
C THR A 129 9.56 -5.02 9.62
N ILE A 130 9.89 -4.40 8.49
CA ILE A 130 9.93 -2.94 8.37
C ILE A 130 8.52 -2.50 8.00
N GLU A 131 7.93 -1.59 8.79
CA GLU A 131 6.70 -0.88 8.46
C GLU A 131 7.06 0.60 8.28
N ALA A 132 6.99 1.11 7.05
CA ALA A 132 7.38 2.47 6.70
C ALA A 132 6.19 3.26 6.15
N TRP A 133 6.21 4.58 6.36
CA TRP A 133 5.20 5.50 5.84
C TRP A 133 5.81 6.86 5.53
N VAL A 134 5.14 7.56 4.62
CA VAL A 134 5.49 8.93 4.24
C VAL A 134 4.78 9.88 5.19
N SER A 135 5.45 10.93 5.64
CA SER A 135 4.89 11.93 6.57
C SER A 135 3.99 12.97 5.89
N ALA A 136 3.69 12.80 4.60
CA ALA A 136 2.78 13.65 3.87
C ALA A 136 1.35 13.47 4.38
N ASN A 137 0.63 14.58 4.57
CA ASN A 137 -0.70 14.59 5.18
C ASN A 137 -1.71 13.74 4.40
N GLU A 138 -1.61 13.74 3.08
CA GLU A 138 -2.48 13.01 2.15
C GLU A 138 -2.30 11.49 2.26
N LEU A 139 -1.20 11.04 2.87
CA LEU A 139 -0.81 9.64 2.99
C LEU A 139 -0.77 9.16 4.45
N ALA A 140 -1.33 9.90 5.40
CA ALA A 140 -1.22 9.63 6.84
C ALA A 140 -1.61 8.19 7.26
N GLU A 141 -2.53 7.56 6.53
CA GLU A 141 -3.01 6.19 6.81
C GLU A 141 -2.35 5.12 5.92
N LYS A 142 -1.48 5.49 4.96
CA LYS A 142 -0.88 4.57 4.00
C LYS A 142 0.52 4.15 4.48
N LYS A 143 0.68 2.84 4.70
CA LYS A 143 1.92 2.22 5.13
C LYS A 143 2.34 1.12 4.16
N ALA A 144 3.65 0.90 4.04
CA ALA A 144 4.22 -0.19 3.29
C ALA A 144 5.06 -1.08 4.22
N THR A 145 5.04 -2.39 3.96
CA THR A 145 5.74 -3.38 4.80
C THR A 145 6.62 -4.30 3.98
N ILE A 146 7.78 -4.67 4.51
CA ILE A 146 8.68 -5.67 3.91
C ILE A 146 9.36 -6.51 5.00
N PRO A 147 9.46 -7.84 4.83
CA PRO A 147 10.21 -8.69 5.75
C PRO A 147 11.71 -8.40 5.63
N PHE A 148 12.41 -8.50 6.76
CA PHE A 148 13.84 -8.27 6.87
C PHE A 148 14.43 -9.31 7.84
N TYR A 149 15.51 -9.98 7.44
CA TYR A 149 16.27 -10.84 8.34
C TYR A 149 17.60 -10.18 8.65
N TYR A 150 17.91 -10.02 9.93
CA TYR A 150 19.20 -9.51 10.39
C TYR A 150 20.09 -10.66 10.85
N ASP A 151 21.27 -10.79 10.24
CA ASP A 151 22.34 -11.65 10.74
C ASP A 151 23.43 -10.77 11.35
N ARG A 152 23.77 -11.03 12.62
CA ARG A 152 24.83 -10.32 13.33
C ARG A 152 26.19 -10.90 12.91
N LYS A 153 26.54 -10.84 11.62
CA LYS A 153 27.89 -11.19 11.19
C LYS A 153 28.83 -10.02 11.44
N GLY A 154 29.59 -10.15 12.53
CA GLY A 154 30.88 -9.50 12.77
C GLY A 154 30.83 -7.98 12.83
N ALA A 155 30.60 -7.45 14.03
CA ALA A 155 31.23 -6.19 14.41
C ALA A 155 32.76 -6.31 14.33
#